data_AF-A0A966L0A5-F1
#
_entry.id   AF-A0A966L0A5-F1
#
_cell.length_a   1.000
_cell.length_b   1.000
_cell.length_c   1.000
_cell.angle_alpha   90.00
_cell.angle_beta   90.00
_cell.angle_gamma   90.00
#
_symmetry.space_group_name_H-M   'P 1'
#
loop_
_entity.id
_entity.type
_entity.pdbx_description
1 polymer ?
#
loop_
_entity_poly.entity_id
_entity_poly.type
_entity_poly.pdbx_seq_one_letter_code
_entity_poly.pdbx_strand_id
1 'polypeptide(L)' 'MKWITRAHVHVDRVACPWLISRFIDSDAEFMFVAPTLVKKVAE' A
#
# COMPACT_ATOMS: atom_id res chain seq x y z
N MET A 1 2.14 -4.65 -9.93
CA MET A 1 2.39 -5.56 -8.77
C MET A 1 1.48 -5.12 -7.60
N LYS A 2 0.98 -6.02 -6.72
CA LYS A 2 0.06 -5.63 -5.62
C LYS A 2 0.82 -5.33 -4.33
N TRP A 3 0.61 -4.14 -3.78
CA TRP A 3 1.26 -3.62 -2.58
C TRP A 3 0.26 -3.56 -1.42
N ILE A 4 0.55 -4.28 -0.33
CA ILE A 4 -0.34 -4.38 0.82
C ILE A 4 0.28 -3.64 2.00
N THR A 5 -0.47 -2.73 2.62
CA THR A 5 -0.02 -1.99 3.80
C THR A 5 -1.11 -1.89 4.86
N ARG A 6 -0.70 -1.59 6.10
CA ARG A 6 -1.63 -1.46 7.24
C ARG A 6 -2.49 -0.20 7.10
N ALA A 7 -3.77 -0.34 7.42
CA ALA A 7 -4.74 0.74 7.49
C ALA A 7 -4.65 1.47 8.84
N HIS A 8 -4.06 2.67 8.83
CA HIS A 8 -4.33 3.81 9.71
C HIS A 8 -3.43 4.97 9.27
N VAL A 9 -4.05 6.16 9.13
CA VAL A 9 -3.60 7.26 8.28
C VAL A 9 -2.62 8.16 9.01
N HIS A 10 -1.33 7.86 8.90
CA HIS A 10 -0.29 8.89 8.92
C HIS A 10 -0.04 9.31 7.47
N VAL A 11 0.20 10.61 7.23
CA VAL A 11 0.46 11.19 5.90
C VAL A 11 1.47 10.35 5.09
N ASP A 12 2.45 9.79 5.80
CA ASP A 12 3.50 8.91 5.29
C ASP A 12 2.98 7.70 4.48
N ARG A 13 1.85 7.09 4.90
CA ARG A 13 1.28 5.91 4.26
C ARG A 13 0.48 6.22 2.99
N VAL A 14 0.25 7.49 2.67
CA VAL A 14 -0.38 7.94 1.42
C VAL A 14 0.67 8.52 0.46
N ALA A 15 1.69 9.20 0.99
CA ALA A 15 2.78 9.77 0.19
C ALA A 15 3.62 8.68 -0.51
N CYS A 16 3.94 7.58 0.17
CA CYS A 16 4.72 6.49 -0.43
C CYS A 16 4.02 5.84 -1.65
N PRO A 17 2.75 5.41 -1.56
CA PRO A 17 2.00 4.93 -2.73
C PRO A 17 1.94 5.94 -3.88
N TRP A 18 1.74 7.22 -3.56
CA TRP A 18 1.73 8.27 -4.57
C TRP A 18 3.05 8.35 -5.34
N LEU A 19 4.19 8.37 -4.63
CA LEU A 19 5.51 8.40 -5.27
C LEU A 19 5.76 7.18 -6.14
N ILE A 20 5.43 5.98 -5.66
CA ILE A 20 5.61 4.74 -6.42
C ILE A 20 4.75 4.76 -7.69
N SER A 21 3.47 5.10 -7.56
CA SER A 21 2.55 5.20 -8.71
C SER A 21 2.96 6.26 -9.73
N ARG A 22 3.65 7.32 -9.27
CA ARG A 22 4.04 8.44 -10.12
C ARG A 22 5.37 8.25 -10.82
N PHE A 23 6.34 7.57 -10.19
CA PHE A 23 7.73 7.56 -10.65
C PHE A 23 8.34 6.17 -10.87
N ILE A 24 7.75 5.10 -10.33
CA ILE A 24 8.35 3.76 -10.36
C ILE A 24 7.49 2.79 -11.16
N ASP A 25 6.20 2.66 -10.80
CA ASP A 25 5.29 1.69 -11.39
C ASP A 25 3.88 2.30 -11.45
N SER A 26 3.47 2.76 -12.63
CA SER A 26 2.14 3.37 -12.85
C SER A 26 0.99 2.39 -12.71
N ASP A 27 1.26 1.09 -12.80
CA ASP A 27 0.26 0.01 -12.70
C ASP A 27 0.29 -0.64 -11.30
N ALA A 28 0.94 0.01 -10.33
CA ALA A 28 0.98 -0.45 -8.95
C ALA A 28 -0.40 -0.32 -8.29
N GLU A 29 -0.93 -1.43 -7.80
CA GLU A 29 -2.19 -1.47 -7.04
C GLU A 29 -1.88 -1.49 -5.53
N PHE A 30 -2.48 -0.59 -4.77
CA PHE A 30 -2.28 -0.48 -3.32
C PHE A 30 -3.52 -0.86 -2.54
N MET A 31 -3.37 -1.76 -1.57
CA MET A 31 -4.45 -2.20 -0.69
C MET A 31 -4.12 -1.90 0.77
N PHE A 32 -5.02 -1.17 1.42
CA PHE A 32 -4.92 -0.84 2.84
C PHE A 32 -5.82 -1.77 3.63
N VAL A 33 -5.22 -2.65 4.43
CA VAL A 33 -5.96 -3.66 5.20
C VAL A 33 -5.69 -3.51 6.69
N ALA A 34 -6.60 -4.00 7.53
CA ALA A 34 -6.38 -4.00 8.97
C ALA A 34 -5.05 -4.68 9.32
N PRO A 35 -4.33 -4.22 10.36
CA PRO A 35 -3.04 -4.80 10.77
C PRO A 35 -3.01 -6.32 10.91
N THR A 36 -4.12 -6.90 11.36
CA THR A 36 -4.34 -8.34 11.53
C THR A 36 -4.46 -9.10 10.20
N LEU A 37 -4.84 -8.41 9.13
CA LEU A 37 -5.11 -8.99 7.81
C LEU A 37 -3.90 -8.90 6.87
N VAL A 38 -2.89 -8.07 7.15
CA VAL A 38 -1.73 -7.89 6.24
C VAL A 38 -1.06 -9.21 5.87
N LYS A 39 -0.78 -10.07 6.86
CA LYS A 39 -0.14 -11.37 6.58
C LYS A 39 -1.05 -12.29 5.75
N LYS A 40 -2.35 -12.28 6.04
CA LYS A 40 -3.34 -13.14 5.37
C LYS A 40 -3.58 -12.74 3.91
N VAL A 41 -3.43 -11.46 3.57
CA VAL A 41 -3.65 -10.96 2.20
C VAL A 41 -2.38 -10.99 1.36
N ALA A 42 -1.21 -11.09 2.00
CA ALA A 42 0.10 -11.10 1.34
C ALA A 42 0.62 -12.51 1.00
N GLU A 43 -0.05 -13.57 1.46
CA GLU A 43 0.13 -14.97 1.02
C GLU A 43 -0.69 -15.23 -0.26
#